data_AF-A0A261APF0-F1
#
_entry.id   AF-A0A261APF0-F1
#
_cell.length_a   1.000
_cell.length_b   1.000
_cell.length_c   1.000
_cell.angle_alpha   90.00
_cell.angle_beta   90.00
_cell.angle_gamma   90.00
#
_symmetry.space_group_name_H-M   'P 1'
#
loop_
_entity.id
_entity.type
_entity.pdbx_description
1 polymer ?
#
loop_
_entity_poly.entity_id
_entity_poly.type
_entity_poly.pdbx_seq_one_letter_code
_entity_poly.pdbx_strand_id
1 'polypeptide(L)'
;MKSVVIFLTFLCTTALAGTWATWGAWGDTCVNCPGATYRGRTRVCVPGADMSGCTGDRVEKEVCNCPLEADWKEWADWSVCDKDCGFCGTHTRTRECDLLPSCPAVTCTGDDTETEPCSDTDKVCIAPSVSCCDGYKKKVDIVSKRFYCGLA
;
A
#
# COMPACT_ATOMS: atom_id res chain seq x y z
N MET A 1 -79.51 15.05 28.47
CA MET A 1 -78.95 13.82 27.86
C MET A 1 -78.09 14.23 26.68
N LYS A 2 -76.88 13.65 26.58
CA LYS A 2 -75.87 13.75 25.51
C LYS A 2 -75.05 15.04 25.51
N SER A 3 -73.73 15.04 25.41
CA SER A 3 -72.66 14.07 25.71
C SER A 3 -71.42 14.96 25.82
N VAL A 4 -70.70 14.89 26.93
CA VAL A 4 -69.40 15.57 27.06
C VAL A 4 -68.41 14.79 26.21
N VAL A 5 -68.06 15.31 25.04
CA VAL A 5 -66.98 14.75 24.23
C VAL A 5 -65.68 15.33 24.78
N ILE A 6 -65.10 14.62 25.75
CA ILE A 6 -63.73 14.84 26.19
C ILE A 6 -62.85 14.49 25.00
N PHE A 7 -62.33 15.50 24.30
CA PHE A 7 -61.20 15.32 23.41
C PHE A 7 -60.04 14.85 24.28
N LEU A 8 -59.77 13.55 24.27
CA LEU A 8 -58.51 12.98 24.70
C LEU A 8 -57.43 13.61 23.83
N THR A 9 -56.91 14.75 24.28
CA THR A 9 -55.67 15.31 23.77
C THR A 9 -54.63 14.22 23.95
N PHE A 10 -54.21 13.69 22.81
CA PHE A 10 -53.15 12.70 22.64
C PHE A 10 -51.99 13.15 23.51
N LEU A 11 -51.82 12.50 24.68
CA LEU A 11 -50.66 12.72 25.51
C LEU A 11 -49.48 12.31 24.64
N CYS A 12 -48.76 13.33 24.16
CA CYS A 12 -47.45 13.18 23.57
C CYS A 12 -46.67 12.31 24.54
N THR A 13 -46.43 11.06 24.15
CA THR A 13 -45.61 10.11 24.88
C THR A 13 -44.29 10.81 25.14
N THR A 14 -44.12 11.30 26.36
CA THR A 14 -42.83 11.82 26.83
C THR A 14 -41.86 10.68 26.59
N ALA A 15 -40.88 10.89 25.71
CA ALA A 15 -39.78 9.95 25.57
C ALA A 15 -39.09 9.90 26.94
N LEU A 16 -39.49 8.91 27.76
CA LEU A 16 -38.91 8.70 29.08
C LEU A 16 -37.45 8.34 28.89
N ALA A 17 -37.15 7.47 27.92
CA ALA A 17 -35.78 7.13 27.55
C ALA A 17 -35.05 8.25 26.80
N GLY A 18 -33.75 8.39 27.07
CA GLY A 18 -32.83 9.23 26.31
C GLY A 18 -32.85 8.90 24.81
N THR A 19 -32.77 9.93 23.97
CA THR A 19 -32.86 9.80 22.52
C THR A 19 -31.58 10.28 21.84
N TRP A 20 -31.20 9.59 20.77
CA TRP A 20 -30.06 9.97 19.95
C TRP A 20 -30.45 11.06 18.96
N ALA A 21 -29.65 12.13 18.90
CA ALA A 21 -29.67 13.03 17.76
C ALA A 21 -29.19 12.30 16.49
N THR A 22 -29.47 12.90 15.33
CA THR A 22 -28.93 12.41 14.07
C THR A 22 -27.40 12.35 14.14
N TRP A 23 -26.83 11.34 13.47
CA TRP A 23 -25.39 11.29 13.29
C TRP A 23 -24.89 12.57 12.61
N GLY A 24 -23.76 13.07 13.10
CA GLY A 24 -22.99 14.09 12.40
C GLY A 24 -22.41 13.54 11.10
N ALA A 25 -21.81 14.44 10.31
CA ALA A 25 -21.07 14.05 9.13
C ALA A 25 -19.94 13.08 9.50
N TRP A 26 -19.62 12.19 8.57
CA TRP A 26 -18.36 11.47 8.62
C TRP A 26 -17.20 12.46 8.58
N GLY A 27 -16.16 12.19 9.37
CA GLY A 27 -14.88 12.86 9.22
C GLY A 27 -14.33 12.69 7.80
N ASP A 28 -13.36 13.55 7.45
CA ASP A 28 -12.75 13.56 6.12
C ASP A 28 -12.16 12.19 5.75
N THR A 29 -11.99 11.98 4.44
CA THR A 29 -11.29 10.81 3.92
C THR A 29 -9.89 10.72 4.51
N CYS A 30 -9.44 9.51 4.90
CA CYS A 30 -8.15 9.34 5.56
C CYS A 30 -6.95 9.87 4.76
N VAL A 31 -7.07 9.99 3.43
CA VAL A 31 -6.02 10.58 2.57
C VAL A 31 -5.61 12.01 2.97
N ASN A 32 -6.52 12.77 3.60
CA ASN A 32 -6.25 14.14 4.03
C ASN A 32 -5.60 14.22 5.43
N CYS A 33 -5.53 13.09 6.13
CA CYS A 33 -4.98 12.98 7.48
C CYS A 33 -3.90 11.89 7.49
N PRO A 34 -2.62 12.24 7.24
CA PRO A 34 -1.54 11.27 7.19
C PRO A 34 -1.49 10.39 8.44
N GLY A 35 -1.45 9.06 8.26
CA GLY A 35 -1.45 8.07 9.35
C GLY A 35 -2.83 7.70 9.92
N ALA A 36 -3.93 8.29 9.44
CA ALA A 36 -5.27 7.87 9.82
C ALA A 36 -5.66 6.58 9.08
N THR A 37 -6.16 5.59 9.84
CA THR A 37 -6.61 4.28 9.30
C THR A 37 -8.13 4.09 9.35
N TYR A 38 -8.81 4.97 10.08
CA TYR A 38 -10.26 5.00 10.23
C TYR A 38 -10.76 6.43 10.10
N ARG A 39 -11.99 6.57 9.58
CA ARG A 39 -12.78 7.80 9.77
C ARG A 39 -13.92 7.53 10.72
N GLY A 40 -14.38 8.57 11.41
CA GLY A 40 -15.42 8.45 12.42
C GLY A 40 -16.49 9.51 12.29
N ARG A 41 -17.67 9.21 12.83
CA ARG A 41 -18.74 10.18 13.04
C ARG A 41 -19.23 10.09 14.48
N THR A 42 -19.87 11.17 14.94
CA THR A 42 -20.37 11.26 16.31
C THR A 42 -21.84 11.68 16.32
N ARG A 43 -22.54 11.30 17.39
CA ARG A 43 -23.90 11.76 17.67
C ARG A 43 -23.99 12.29 19.10
N VAL A 44 -25.02 13.08 19.38
CA VAL A 44 -25.26 13.63 20.72
C VAL A 44 -26.42 12.87 21.36
N CYS A 45 -26.23 12.46 22.61
CA CYS A 45 -27.31 11.92 23.42
C CYS A 45 -28.08 13.07 24.06
N VAL A 46 -29.40 13.08 23.89
CA VAL A 46 -30.30 13.97 24.61
C VAL A 46 -30.93 13.14 25.74
N PRO A 47 -30.61 13.44 27.01
CA PRO A 47 -31.15 12.69 28.15
C PRO A 47 -32.68 12.76 28.20
N GLY A 48 -33.29 11.66 28.65
CA GLY A 48 -34.73 11.57 28.87
C GLY A 48 -35.19 12.41 30.06
N ALA A 49 -36.50 12.60 30.20
CA ALA A 49 -37.08 13.33 31.33
C ALA A 49 -36.81 12.66 32.69
N ASP A 50 -36.54 11.36 32.69
CA ASP A 50 -36.13 10.55 33.85
C ASP A 50 -34.60 10.56 34.09
N MET A 51 -33.87 11.44 33.39
CA MET A 51 -32.40 11.49 33.33
C MET A 51 -31.73 10.22 32.78
N SER A 52 -32.48 9.35 32.12
CA SER A 52 -31.91 8.19 31.44
C SER A 52 -31.00 8.63 30.30
N GLY A 53 -29.85 7.96 30.21
CA GLY A 53 -28.92 8.08 29.10
C GLY A 53 -29.38 7.29 27.87
N CYS A 54 -28.63 7.43 26.79
CA CYS A 54 -28.88 6.72 25.55
C CYS A 54 -28.09 5.40 25.51
N THR A 55 -28.71 4.33 25.01
CA THR A 55 -28.05 3.03 24.83
C THR A 55 -27.31 2.96 23.49
N GLY A 56 -26.08 2.43 23.51
CA GLY A 56 -25.21 2.25 22.34
C GLY A 56 -24.11 3.32 22.23
N ASP A 57 -23.29 3.22 21.19
CA ASP A 57 -22.09 4.04 21.08
C ASP A 57 -22.36 5.47 20.62
N ARG A 58 -21.61 6.42 21.19
CA ARG A 58 -21.61 7.82 20.78
C ARG A 58 -20.79 8.07 19.51
N VAL A 59 -19.84 7.17 19.23
CA VAL A 59 -18.87 7.27 18.14
C VAL A 59 -19.01 6.02 17.29
N GLU A 60 -19.03 6.23 15.98
CA GLU A 60 -18.95 5.16 14.99
C GLU A 60 -17.69 5.35 14.18
N LYS A 61 -16.99 4.25 13.87
CA LYS A 61 -15.75 4.25 13.08
C LYS A 61 -15.87 3.22 11.96
N GLU A 62 -15.33 3.57 10.80
CA GLU A 62 -15.15 2.63 9.69
C GLU A 62 -13.72 2.70 9.17
N VAL A 63 -13.22 1.56 8.70
CA VAL A 63 -11.91 1.48 8.03
C VAL A 63 -12.00 2.33 6.77
N CYS A 64 -10.99 3.15 6.53
CA CYS A 64 -10.96 3.91 5.29
C CYS A 64 -10.80 2.96 4.09
N ASN A 65 -11.67 3.12 3.09
CA ASN A 65 -11.58 2.36 1.86
C ASN A 65 -10.37 2.90 1.06
N CYS A 66 -9.29 2.12 0.99
CA CYS A 66 -8.08 2.46 0.25
C CYS A 66 -8.18 1.95 -1.20
N PRO A 67 -7.47 2.57 -2.16
CA PRO A 67 -7.18 1.91 -3.42
C PRO A 67 -6.61 0.51 -3.16
N LEU A 68 -7.04 -0.48 -3.92
CA LEU A 68 -6.67 -1.88 -3.67
C LEU A 68 -5.17 -2.13 -3.88
N GLU A 69 -4.48 -1.28 -4.65
CA GLU A 69 -3.10 -1.45 -5.06
C GLU A 69 -2.33 -0.15 -4.87
N ALA A 70 -1.08 -0.25 -4.40
CA ALA A 70 -0.13 0.86 -4.40
C ALA A 70 0.59 0.87 -5.74
N ASP A 71 0.89 2.07 -6.21
CA ASP A 71 1.65 2.26 -7.42
C ASP A 71 3.15 2.19 -7.13
N TRP A 72 3.90 1.66 -8.09
CA TRP A 72 5.35 1.74 -8.05
C TRP A 72 5.80 3.15 -8.44
N LYS A 73 6.80 3.68 -7.76
CA LYS A 73 7.58 4.79 -8.32
C LYS A 73 8.33 4.34 -9.56
N GLU A 74 8.79 5.31 -10.34
CA GLU A 74 9.72 5.06 -11.44
C GLU A 74 10.94 4.27 -10.97
N TRP A 75 11.41 3.38 -11.84
CA TRP A 75 12.63 2.65 -11.58
C TRP A 75 13.81 3.62 -11.44
N ALA A 76 14.69 3.32 -10.49
CA ALA A 76 16.00 3.95 -10.46
C ALA A 76 16.80 3.58 -11.72
N ASP A 77 17.83 4.38 -12.00
CA ASP A 77 18.80 4.04 -13.02
C ASP A 77 19.49 2.70 -12.70
N TRP A 78 19.87 1.98 -13.75
CA TRP A 78 20.66 0.77 -13.63
C TRP A 78 22.00 1.05 -12.93
N SER A 79 22.41 0.13 -12.06
CA SER A 79 23.75 0.15 -11.50
C SER A 79 24.81 0.02 -12.60
N VAL A 80 26.04 0.39 -12.27
CA VAL A 80 27.18 0.03 -13.10
C VAL A 80 27.30 -1.49 -13.15
N CYS A 81 27.79 -2.01 -14.28
CA CYS A 81 28.02 -3.44 -14.45
C CYS A 81 29.02 -3.95 -13.40
N ASP A 82 28.70 -5.05 -12.71
CA ASP A 82 29.55 -5.58 -11.64
C ASP A 82 30.84 -6.24 -12.16
N LYS A 83 30.87 -6.65 -13.44
CA LYS A 83 32.01 -7.28 -14.10
C LYS A 83 32.10 -6.92 -15.58
N ASP A 84 33.32 -6.60 -16.01
CA ASP A 84 33.67 -6.37 -17.42
C ASP A 84 34.53 -7.51 -17.99
N CYS A 85 34.16 -8.75 -17.67
CA CYS A 85 34.81 -9.95 -18.20
C CYS A 85 33.84 -11.10 -18.34
N GLY A 86 34.19 -12.03 -19.22
CA GLY A 86 33.66 -13.38 -19.28
C GLY A 86 32.21 -13.48 -19.72
N PHE A 87 31.62 -12.40 -20.24
CA PHE A 87 30.17 -12.22 -20.34
C PHE A 87 29.45 -12.50 -19.01
N CYS A 88 30.09 -12.15 -17.88
CA CYS A 88 29.63 -12.47 -16.53
C CYS A 88 29.01 -11.30 -15.76
N GLY A 89 28.99 -10.12 -16.36
CA GLY A 89 28.52 -8.92 -15.68
C GLY A 89 27.00 -8.86 -15.63
N THR A 90 26.50 -8.42 -14.49
CA THR A 90 25.12 -8.11 -14.21
C THR A 90 25.01 -6.71 -13.63
N HIS A 91 23.89 -6.05 -13.91
CA HIS A 91 23.53 -4.81 -13.25
C HIS A 91 22.14 -4.95 -12.62
N THR A 92 21.87 -4.10 -11.64
CA THR A 92 20.64 -4.15 -10.87
C THR A 92 20.03 -2.76 -10.85
N ARG A 93 18.70 -2.69 -10.90
CA ARG A 93 17.94 -1.48 -10.58
C ARG A 93 16.91 -1.78 -9.52
N THR A 94 16.49 -0.75 -8.81
CA THR A 94 15.50 -0.85 -7.75
C THR A 94 14.41 0.19 -7.94
N ARG A 95 13.25 -0.05 -7.36
CA ARG A 95 12.14 0.91 -7.30
C ARG A 95 11.53 0.89 -5.91
N GLU A 96 10.90 2.00 -5.55
CA GLU A 96 10.20 2.10 -4.27
C GLU A 96 8.70 2.02 -4.50
N CYS A 97 8.00 1.38 -3.57
CA CYS A 97 6.55 1.36 -3.56
C CYS A 97 6.02 2.72 -3.06
N ASP A 98 5.13 3.36 -3.82
CA ASP A 98 4.50 4.62 -3.42
C ASP A 98 3.33 4.33 -2.47
N LEU A 99 3.64 4.29 -1.17
CA LEU A 99 2.67 3.97 -0.13
C LEU A 99 1.90 5.22 0.30
N LEU A 100 0.56 5.14 0.22
CA LEU A 100 -0.32 6.14 0.81
C LEU A 100 -0.22 6.08 2.35
N PRO A 101 0.20 7.15 3.04
CA PRO A 101 0.43 7.15 4.50
C PRO A 101 -0.80 6.75 5.33
N SER A 102 -1.99 6.87 4.76
CA SER A 102 -3.29 6.54 5.37
C SER A 102 -3.74 5.10 5.16
N CYS A 103 -2.93 4.28 4.48
CA CYS A 103 -3.33 2.96 3.99
C CYS A 103 -2.29 1.88 4.36
N PRO A 104 -2.30 1.39 5.62
CA PRO A 104 -1.31 0.44 6.12
C PRO A 104 -1.39 -0.96 5.50
N ALA A 105 -2.48 -1.26 4.77
CA ALA A 105 -2.73 -2.56 4.14
C ALA A 105 -2.42 -2.59 2.64
N VAL A 106 -1.94 -1.48 2.06
CA VAL A 106 -1.66 -1.41 0.63
C VAL A 106 -0.19 -1.76 0.40
N THR A 107 0.05 -2.74 -0.47
CA THR A 107 1.38 -3.20 -0.87
C THR A 107 1.47 -3.19 -2.38
N CYS A 108 2.65 -2.91 -2.93
CA CYS A 108 2.88 -3.07 -4.36
C CYS A 108 3.05 -4.55 -4.71
N THR A 109 2.47 -4.96 -5.85
CA THR A 109 2.62 -6.32 -6.37
C THR A 109 3.80 -6.38 -7.35
N GLY A 110 4.64 -7.41 -7.21
CA GLY A 110 5.83 -7.64 -8.03
C GLY A 110 7.13 -7.31 -7.29
N ASP A 111 8.25 -7.44 -7.99
CA ASP A 111 9.58 -7.27 -7.39
C ASP A 111 9.96 -5.80 -7.28
N ASP A 112 10.66 -5.45 -6.20
CA ASP A 112 11.26 -4.13 -5.96
C ASP A 112 12.66 -3.99 -6.58
N THR A 113 13.22 -5.12 -7.04
CA THR A 113 14.58 -5.26 -7.55
C THR A 113 14.57 -6.06 -8.84
N GLU A 114 15.30 -5.58 -9.84
CA GLU A 114 15.46 -6.26 -11.12
C GLU A 114 16.94 -6.37 -11.46
N THR A 115 17.35 -7.52 -12.02
CA THR A 115 18.75 -7.79 -12.39
C THR A 115 18.83 -8.33 -13.80
N GLU A 116 19.72 -7.75 -14.61
CA GLU A 116 19.92 -8.12 -16.01
C GLU A 116 21.42 -8.28 -16.34
N PRO A 117 21.78 -9.08 -17.37
CA PRO A 117 23.14 -9.15 -17.89
C PRO A 117 23.55 -7.83 -18.55
N CYS A 118 24.78 -7.37 -18.32
CA CYS A 118 25.31 -6.13 -18.89
C CYS A 118 26.68 -6.25 -19.56
N SER A 119 27.44 -7.32 -19.30
CA SER A 119 28.80 -7.43 -19.87
C SER A 119 28.76 -7.86 -21.32
N ASP A 120 29.36 -7.06 -22.20
CA ASP A 120 29.55 -7.34 -23.62
C ASP A 120 31.00 -7.78 -23.96
N THR A 121 31.81 -8.03 -22.93
CA THR A 121 33.24 -8.30 -23.10
C THR A 121 33.56 -9.78 -23.26
N ASP A 122 34.36 -10.10 -24.27
CA ASP A 122 34.88 -11.45 -24.52
C ASP A 122 36.15 -11.77 -23.72
N LYS A 123 36.62 -10.88 -22.86
CA LYS A 123 37.83 -11.09 -22.06
C LYS A 123 37.59 -12.21 -21.05
N VAL A 124 38.57 -13.06 -20.84
CA VAL A 124 38.46 -14.10 -19.79
C VAL A 124 38.58 -13.46 -18.40
N CYS A 125 37.67 -13.81 -17.50
CA CYS A 125 37.81 -13.44 -16.09
C CYS A 125 38.98 -14.18 -15.44
N ILE A 126 39.68 -13.50 -14.55
CA ILE A 126 40.82 -14.05 -13.81
C ILE A 126 40.32 -14.64 -12.48
N ALA A 127 41.01 -15.66 -11.96
CA ALA A 127 40.72 -16.25 -10.67
C ALA A 127 40.63 -15.16 -9.57
N PRO A 128 39.71 -15.30 -8.59
CA PRO A 128 38.90 -16.49 -8.29
C PRO A 128 37.59 -16.61 -9.09
N SER A 129 37.30 -15.68 -10.00
CA SER A 129 36.07 -15.69 -10.79
C SER A 129 36.08 -16.79 -11.85
N VAL A 130 34.88 -17.30 -12.19
CA VAL A 130 34.71 -18.22 -13.31
C VAL A 130 35.15 -17.53 -14.60
N SER A 131 35.97 -18.22 -15.40
CA SER A 131 36.60 -17.64 -16.59
C SER A 131 35.62 -17.10 -17.64
N CYS A 132 34.50 -17.78 -17.86
CA CYS A 132 33.43 -17.41 -18.76
C CYS A 132 32.09 -17.83 -18.13
N CYS A 133 31.03 -17.05 -18.32
CA CYS A 133 29.71 -17.36 -17.78
C CYS A 133 28.89 -18.31 -18.66
N ASP A 134 27.72 -18.69 -18.15
CA ASP A 134 26.86 -19.69 -18.77
C ASP A 134 26.57 -19.37 -20.24
N GLY A 135 26.71 -20.39 -21.10
CA GLY A 135 26.62 -20.24 -22.55
C GLY A 135 27.95 -19.91 -23.25
N TYR A 136 29.02 -19.62 -22.51
CA TYR A 136 30.34 -19.30 -23.06
C TYR A 136 31.44 -20.25 -22.55
N LYS A 137 32.42 -20.51 -23.41
CA LYS A 137 33.63 -21.29 -23.09
C LYS A 137 34.88 -20.52 -23.47
N LYS A 138 35.95 -20.75 -22.71
CA LYS A 138 37.28 -20.22 -23.01
C LYS A 138 37.79 -20.81 -24.34
N LYS A 139 38.07 -19.95 -25.30
CA LYS A 139 38.65 -20.24 -26.61
C LYS A 139 40.01 -19.55 -26.75
N VAL A 140 40.80 -20.02 -27.71
CA VAL A 140 42.10 -19.44 -28.06
C VAL A 140 42.01 -18.77 -29.43
N ASP A 141 42.43 -17.51 -29.49
CA ASP A 141 42.71 -16.82 -30.74
C ASP A 141 44.22 -16.90 -30.98
N ILE A 142 44.62 -17.73 -31.93
CA ILE A 142 46.03 -17.97 -32.26
C ILE A 142 46.64 -16.75 -32.98
N VAL A 143 45.82 -16.01 -33.75
CA VAL A 143 46.27 -14.85 -34.52
C VAL A 143 46.57 -13.69 -33.56
N SER A 144 45.64 -13.42 -32.66
CA SER A 144 45.79 -12.35 -31.66
C SER A 144 46.53 -12.80 -30.40
N LYS A 145 46.93 -14.08 -30.33
CA LYS A 145 47.64 -14.71 -29.18
C LYS A 145 46.95 -14.46 -27.83
N ARG A 146 45.61 -14.51 -27.80
CA ARG A 146 44.82 -14.26 -26.58
C ARG A 146 43.80 -15.35 -26.31
N PHE A 147 43.40 -15.47 -25.05
CA PHE A 147 42.20 -16.22 -24.68
C PHE A 147 41.00 -15.30 -24.63
N TYR A 148 39.85 -15.81 -25.03
CA TYR A 148 38.58 -15.09 -25.01
C TYR A 148 37.44 -16.06 -24.69
N CYS A 149 36.31 -15.53 -24.26
CA CYS A 149 35.08 -16.28 -24.09
C CYS A 149 34.29 -16.24 -25.40
N GLY A 150 33.88 -17.41 -25.88
CA GLY A 150 33.02 -17.52 -27.07
C GLY A 150 31.90 -18.51 -26.82
N LEU A 151 30.81 -18.38 -27.58
CA LEU A 151 29.64 -19.27 -27.45
C LEU A 151 30.05 -20.74 -27.43
N ALA A 152 29.49 -21.47 -26.47
CA ALA A 152 29.87 -22.82 -26.05
C ALA A 152 29.73 -23.91 -27.13
#